data_AF-A0A496WE55-F1
#
_entry.id   AF-A0A496WE55-F1
#
_cell.length_a   1.000
_cell.length_b   1.000
_cell.length_c   1.000
_cell.angle_alpha   90.00
_cell.angle_beta   90.00
_cell.angle_gamma   90.00
#
_symmetry.space_group_name_H-M   'P 1'
#
loop_
_entity.id
_entity.type
_entity.pdbx_description
1 polymer ?
#
loop_
_entity_poly.entity_id
_entity_poly.type
_entity_poly.pdbx_seq_one_letter_code
_entity_poly.pdbx_strand_id
1 'polypeptide(L)' 'MKIPKRLKPLVEDGLIDEVIRPLMSGKEADVFIVRCGSEIRCAKIYKEAEKRGF' A
#
# COMPACT_ATOMS: atom_id res chain seq x y z
N MET A 1 -8.17 9.67 -1.44
CA MET A 1 -6.82 9.76 -2.03
C MET A 1 -6.78 8.90 -3.29
N LYS A 2 -5.92 9.17 -4.28
CA LYS A 2 -5.80 8.27 -5.44
C LYS A 2 -5.18 6.94 -4.98
N ILE A 3 -5.91 5.84 -5.12
CA ILE A 3 -5.43 4.50 -4.76
C ILE A 3 -4.19 4.18 -5.62
N PRO A 4 -3.04 3.81 -5.03
CA PRO A 4 -1.87 3.38 -5.79
C PRO A 4 -2.23 2.22 -6.73
N LYS A 5 -1.73 2.25 -7.97
CA LYS A 5 -2.08 1.23 -9.00
C LYS A 5 -1.90 -0.21 -8.51
N ARG A 6 -0.90 -0.45 -7.66
CA ARG A 6 -0.59 -1.78 -7.13
C ARG A 6 -1.51 -2.25 -5.99
N LEU A 7 -2.24 -1.33 -5.35
CA LEU A 7 -3.27 -1.67 -4.36
C LEU A 7 -4.66 -1.76 -4.98
N LYS A 8 -4.86 -1.19 -6.19
CA LYS A 8 -6.16 -1.15 -6.85
C LYS A 8 -6.81 -2.55 -7.00
N PRO A 9 -6.13 -3.61 -7.45
CA PRO A 9 -6.73 -4.94 -7.53
C PRO A 9 -7.17 -5.47 -6.17
N LEU A 10 -6.38 -5.22 -5.12
CA LEU A 10 -6.74 -5.64 -3.75
C LEU A 10 -7.97 -4.92 -3.21
N VAL A 11 -8.23 -3.71 -3.69
CA VAL A 11 -9.46 -2.97 -3.36
C VAL A 11 -10.64 -3.51 -4.15
N GLU A 12 -10.45 -3.78 -5.44
CA GLU A 12 -11.49 -4.35 -6.31
C GLU A 12 -11.90 -5.77 -5.87
N ASP A 13 -10.96 -6.56 -5.35
CA ASP A 13 -11.18 -7.91 -4.82
C ASP A 13 -11.74 -7.90 -3.38
N GLY A 14 -11.90 -6.73 -2.75
CA GLY A 14 -12.44 -6.60 -1.39
C GLY A 14 -11.48 -7.01 -0.26
N LEU A 15 -10.20 -7.21 -0.55
CA LEU A 15 -9.17 -7.48 0.48
C LEU A 15 -8.79 -6.23 1.27
N ILE A 16 -8.90 -5.05 0.65
CA ILE A 16 -8.69 -3.73 1.24
C ILE A 16 -9.93 -2.89 0.94
N ASP A 17 -10.57 -2.28 1.93
CA ASP A 17 -11.72 -1.42 1.67
C ASP A 17 -11.29 -0.05 1.12
N GLU A 18 -10.27 0.54 1.72
CA GLU A 18 -9.76 1.84 1.31
C GLU A 18 -8.28 2.07 1.69
N VAL A 19 -7.64 2.96 0.94
CA VAL A 19 -6.32 3.53 1.27
C VAL A 19 -6.52 4.87 1.96
N ILE A 20 -6.23 4.92 3.25
CA ILE A 20 -6.47 6.09 4.10
C ILE A 20 -5.42 7.18 3.80
N ARG A 21 -4.14 6.85 3.95
CA ARG A 21 -3.02 7.78 3.71
C ARG A 21 -1.67 7.05 3.53
N PRO A 22 -0.67 7.67 2.87
CA PRO A 22 0.71 7.22 2.98
C PRO A 22 1.19 7.36 4.42
N LEU A 23 1.97 6.39 4.88
CA LEU A 23 2.65 6.42 6.17
C LEU A 23 4.10 6.86 6.00
N MET A 24 4.84 6.18 5.13
CA MET A 24 6.26 6.48 4.86
C MET A 24 6.67 5.97 3.47
N SER A 25 7.71 6.58 2.90
CA SER A 25 8.41 6.09 1.72
C SER A 25 9.86 5.83 2.09
N GLY A 26 10.35 4.63 1.80
CA GLY A 26 11.73 4.22 2.04
C GLY A 26 12.45 3.85 0.75
N LYS A 27 13.73 3.48 0.88
CA LYS A 27 14.58 3.01 -0.22
C LYS A 27 14.01 1.75 -0.88
N GLU A 28 13.40 0.87 -0.10
CA GLU A 28 12.92 -0.43 -0.57
C GLU A 28 11.42 -0.50 -0.86
N ALA A 29 10.61 0.29 -0.15
CA ALA A 29 9.16 0.15 -0.18
C ALA A 29 8.45 1.45 0.21
N ASP A 30 7.23 1.58 -0.29
CA ASP A 30 6.26 2.58 0.15
C ASP A 30 5.24 1.91 1.07
N VAL A 31 4.91 2.55 2.19
CA VAL A 31 3.98 2.03 3.19
C VAL A 31 2.77 2.94 3.29
N PHE A 32 1.58 2.34 3.28
CA PHE A 32 0.30 3.03 3.37
C PHE A 32 -0.51 2.48 4.54
N ILE A 33 -1.30 3.34 5.17
CA ILE A 33 -2.34 2.94 6.11
C ILE A 33 -3.59 2.59 5.30
N VAL A 34 -4.15 1.40 5.54
CA VAL A 34 -5.32 0.86 4.85
C VAL A 34 -6.36 0.34 5.84
N ARG A 35 -7.62 0.25 5.40
CA ARG A 35 -8.72 -0.39 6.14
C ARG A 35 -9.02 -1.77 5.57
N CYS A 36 -9.21 -2.74 6.44
CA CYS A 36 -9.65 -4.10 6.11
C CYS A 36 -10.74 -4.51 7.12
N GLY A 37 -12.00 -4.38 6.74
CA GLY A 37 -13.16 -4.46 7.61
C GLY A 37 -13.08 -3.45 8.77
N SER A 38 -13.11 -3.96 9.98
CA SER A 38 -13.00 -3.16 11.21
C SER A 38 -11.56 -2.78 11.58
N GLU A 39 -10.56 -3.35 10.90
CA GLU A 39 -9.16 -3.17 11.28
C GLU A 39 -8.43 -2.14 10.41
N ILE A 40 -7.51 -1.42 11.04
CA ILE A 40 -6.54 -0.57 10.36
C ILE A 40 -5.21 -1.34 10.29
N ARG A 41 -4.69 -1.49 9.07
CA ARG A 41 -3.46 -2.25 8.78
C ARG A 41 -2.50 -1.43 7.92
N CYS A 42 -1.30 -1.96 7.71
CA CYS A 42 -0.32 -1.39 6.78
C CYS A 42 -0.26 -2.19 5.48
N ALA A 43 -0.28 -1.51 4.34
CA ALA A 43 0.07 -2.08 3.05
C ALA A 43 1.49 -1.65 2.66
N LYS A 44 2.39 -2.62 2.47
CA LYS A 44 3.79 -2.40 2.06
C LYS A 44 3.96 -2.77 0.59
N ILE A 45 4.31 -1.78 -0.23
CA ILE A 45 4.55 -1.94 -1.66
C ILE A 45 6.06 -1.88 -1.89
N TYR A 46 6.69 -3.02 -2.17
CA TYR A 46 8.11 -3.04 -2.52
C TYR A 46 8.37 -2.35 -3.85
N LYS A 47 9.35 -1.46 -3.92
CA LYS A 47 9.81 -0.84 -5.17
C LYS A 47 10.42 -1.90 -6.11
N GLU A 48 10.55 -1.56 -7.38
CA GLU A 48 11.23 -2.43 -8.36
C GLU A 48 12.64 -2.77 -7.87
N ALA A 49 13.10 -4.00 -8.14
CA ALA A 49 14.36 -4.51 -7.60
C ALA A 49 15.54 -3.58 -7.90
N GLU A 50 15.60 -3.04 -9.13
CA GLU A 50 16.61 -2.09 -9.60
C GLU A 50 16.58 -0.72 -8.89
N LYS A 51 15.47 -0.40 -8.21
CA LYS A 51 15.28 0.86 -7.46
C LYS A 51 15.44 0.68 -5.95
N ARG A 52 15.66 -0.55 -5.49
CA ARG A 52 16.07 -0.81 -4.10
C ARG A 52 17.58 -0.64 -4.07
N GLY A 53 18.09 0.11 -3.10
CA GLY A 53 19.47 -0.12 -2.70
C GLY A 53 19.44 -0.78 -1.35
N PHE A 54 20.25 -1.82 -1.22
CA PHE A 54 20.55 -2.45 0.04
C PHE A 54 21.60 -1.63 0.80
#